data_AF-A0A9W7YHK1-F1
#
_entry.id   AF-A0A9W7YHK1-F1
#
_cell.length_a   1.000
_cell.length_b   1.000
_cell.length_c   1.000
_cell.angle_alpha   90.00
_cell.angle_beta   90.00
_cell.angle_gamma   90.00
#
_symmetry.space_group_name_H-M   'P 1'
#
loop_
_entity.id
_entity.type
_entity.pdbx_description
1 polymer ?
#
loop_
_entity_poly.entity_id
_entity_poly.type
_entity_poly.pdbx_seq_one_letter_code
_entity_poly.pdbx_strand_id
1 'polypeptide(L)'
;MKFATLASASLGALCASSVVAAIDPLTIKGSKWFNSKTGEQFYFKGVAYQPRTGLKSNNPDPLADMVGCKRDVAVFKDLGINSIRVYDVDYTKSHDECMKLLEDAGIYLLLDMPSPQYSINRAEPHWDHDTMGHWQAKVDAFSKYPNLVAWIAGNEVANDVETTPSAAFVKAAIRDMKAYLKTKKLTTP
;
A
#
# COMPACT_ATOMS: atom_id res chain seq x y z
N MET A 1 -21.18 -43.20 58.72
CA MET A 1 -20.59 -41.86 58.50
C MET A 1 -20.09 -41.83 57.06
N LYS A 2 -20.75 -41.05 56.19
CA LYS A 2 -20.31 -40.77 54.81
C LYS A 2 -19.81 -39.32 54.75
N PHE A 3 -19.22 -38.95 53.62
CA PHE A 3 -18.67 -37.66 53.17
C PHE A 3 -17.14 -37.57 53.27
N ALA A 4 -16.40 -37.11 52.26
CA ALA A 4 -16.55 -36.97 50.81
C ALA A 4 -15.15 -36.50 50.34
N THR A 5 -14.60 -37.10 49.30
CA THR A 5 -13.29 -36.74 48.74
C THR A 5 -13.43 -35.49 47.89
N LEU A 6 -12.71 -34.41 48.23
CA LEU A 6 -12.62 -33.18 47.43
C LEU A 6 -11.58 -33.38 46.31
N ALA A 7 -12.03 -33.37 45.06
CA ALA A 7 -11.16 -33.29 43.89
C ALA A 7 -10.96 -31.81 43.52
N SER A 8 -9.72 -31.32 43.59
CA SER A 8 -9.35 -29.99 43.10
C SER A 8 -9.26 -30.02 41.57
N ALA A 9 -10.18 -29.33 40.89
CA ALA A 9 -10.07 -29.04 39.47
C ALA A 9 -9.27 -27.74 39.27
N SER A 10 -8.04 -27.85 38.77
CA SER A 10 -7.25 -26.71 38.32
C SER A 10 -7.79 -26.20 36.98
N LEU A 11 -8.40 -25.02 36.98
CA LEU A 11 -8.76 -24.28 35.76
C LEU A 11 -7.48 -23.78 35.08
N GLY A 12 -7.07 -24.44 33.99
CA GLY A 12 -6.07 -23.90 33.09
C GLY A 12 -6.67 -22.75 32.29
N ALA A 13 -6.22 -21.52 32.55
CA ALA A 13 -6.54 -20.37 31.72
C ALA A 13 -5.83 -20.52 30.36
N LEU A 14 -6.58 -20.88 29.31
CA LEU A 14 -6.11 -20.71 27.94
C LEU A 14 -6.07 -19.21 27.64
N CYS A 15 -4.88 -18.62 27.70
CA CYS A 15 -4.60 -17.37 27.02
C CYS A 15 -4.74 -17.61 25.51
N ALA A 16 -5.91 -17.35 24.96
CA ALA A 16 -6.09 -17.25 23.52
C ALA A 16 -5.37 -15.97 23.06
N SER A 17 -4.09 -16.11 22.73
CA SER A 17 -3.36 -15.10 21.98
C SER A 17 -4.10 -14.88 20.67
N SER A 18 -4.80 -13.77 20.53
CA SER A 18 -5.36 -13.33 19.26
C SER A 18 -4.20 -13.12 18.30
N VAL A 19 -3.89 -14.14 17.51
CA VAL A 19 -2.96 -14.00 16.39
C VAL A 19 -3.66 -13.08 15.40
N VAL A 20 -3.28 -11.79 15.43
CA VAL A 20 -3.65 -10.87 14.35
C VAL A 20 -3.01 -11.44 13.10
N ALA A 21 -3.80 -12.11 12.27
CA ALA A 21 -3.32 -12.68 11.04
C ALA A 21 -2.95 -11.51 10.12
N ALA A 22 -1.65 -11.33 9.86
CA ALA A 22 -1.19 -10.39 8.85
C ALA A 22 -1.88 -10.71 7.52
N ILE A 23 -2.27 -9.67 6.78
CA ILE A 23 -2.90 -9.81 5.47
C ILE A 23 -2.03 -10.70 4.58
N ASP A 24 -2.66 -11.54 3.76
CA ASP A 24 -1.91 -12.52 2.98
C ASP A 24 -1.08 -11.83 1.88
N PRO A 25 0.22 -12.13 1.73
CA PRO A 25 1.01 -11.54 0.66
C PRO A 25 0.47 -11.94 -0.72
N LEU A 26 0.45 -11.00 -1.67
CA LEU A 26 0.12 -11.28 -3.06
C LEU A 26 1.39 -11.54 -3.89
N THR A 27 1.31 -12.47 -4.84
CA THR A 27 2.39 -12.76 -5.80
C THR A 27 1.88 -12.70 -7.23
N ILE A 28 2.76 -12.27 -8.14
CA ILE A 28 2.49 -12.28 -9.59
C ILE A 28 2.97 -13.61 -10.18
N LYS A 29 2.11 -14.28 -10.96
CA LYS A 29 2.50 -15.41 -11.82
C LYS A 29 2.01 -15.13 -13.24
N GLY A 30 2.95 -14.92 -14.16
CA GLY A 30 2.62 -14.49 -15.52
C GLY A 30 1.89 -13.14 -15.51
N SER A 31 0.65 -13.13 -16.02
CA SER A 31 -0.20 -11.94 -16.11
C SER A 31 -1.26 -11.82 -15.01
N LYS A 32 -1.18 -12.62 -13.94
CA LYS A 32 -2.21 -12.73 -12.89
C LYS A 32 -1.61 -12.58 -11.49
N TRP A 33 -2.44 -12.14 -10.55
CA TRP A 33 -2.13 -12.05 -9.12
C TRP A 33 -2.72 -13.23 -8.35
N PHE A 34 -2.02 -13.68 -7.32
CA PHE A 34 -2.43 -14.81 -6.47
C PHE A 34 -2.17 -14.51 -5.00
N ASN A 35 -3.07 -14.95 -4.13
CA ASN A 35 -2.79 -15.02 -2.71
C ASN A 35 -1.72 -16.10 -2.47
N SER A 36 -0.62 -15.74 -1.81
CA SER A 36 0.53 -16.63 -1.66
C SER A 36 0.31 -17.76 -0.66
N LYS A 37 -0.66 -17.63 0.25
CA LYS A 37 -1.01 -18.67 1.22
C LYS A 37 -2.10 -19.61 0.69
N THR A 38 -3.17 -19.07 0.09
CA THR A 38 -4.29 -19.89 -0.41
C THR A 38 -4.07 -20.42 -1.82
N GLY A 39 -3.22 -19.77 -2.61
CA GLY A 39 -3.00 -20.09 -4.02
C GLY A 39 -4.12 -19.62 -4.96
N GLU A 40 -5.18 -18.98 -4.42
CA GLU A 40 -6.30 -18.49 -5.21
C GLU A 40 -5.92 -17.24 -6.03
N GLN A 41 -6.52 -17.10 -7.21
CA GLN A 41 -6.31 -15.90 -8.03
C GLN A 41 -6.95 -14.68 -7.36
N PHE A 42 -6.18 -13.62 -7.18
CA PHE A 42 -6.64 -12.37 -6.60
C PHE A 42 -7.16 -11.43 -7.70
N TYR A 43 -8.31 -10.81 -7.43
CA TYR A 43 -8.91 -9.78 -8.29
C TYR A 43 -9.08 -8.49 -7.49
N PHE A 44 -8.49 -7.41 -8.00
CA PHE A 44 -8.66 -6.08 -7.42
C PHE A 44 -10.10 -5.60 -7.61
N LYS A 45 -10.75 -5.29 -6.50
CA LYS A 45 -12.03 -4.56 -6.40
C LYS A 45 -11.73 -3.30 -5.60
N GLY A 46 -11.36 -2.23 -6.29
CA GLY A 46 -10.78 -1.07 -5.62
C GLY A 46 -11.32 0.27 -6.07
N VAL A 47 -10.94 1.31 -5.33
CA VAL A 47 -11.29 2.71 -5.60
C VAL A 47 -10.04 3.60 -5.55
N ALA A 48 -10.07 4.70 -6.26
CA ALA A 48 -9.12 5.80 -6.07
C ALA A 48 -9.44 6.54 -4.76
N TYR A 49 -8.45 6.73 -3.89
CA TYR A 49 -8.59 7.41 -2.62
C TYR A 49 -7.57 8.55 -2.49
N GLN A 50 -7.91 9.71 -3.04
CA GLN A 50 -7.17 10.95 -2.85
C GLN A 50 -8.18 12.11 -2.74
N PRO A 51 -8.59 12.48 -1.51
CA PRO A 51 -9.45 13.64 -1.32
C PRO A 51 -8.73 14.89 -1.85
N ARG A 52 -9.41 15.73 -2.65
CA ARG A 52 -8.82 16.97 -3.20
C ARG A 52 -9.47 18.25 -2.67
N THR A 53 -10.66 18.12 -2.08
CA THR A 53 -11.48 19.24 -1.60
C THR A 53 -11.75 19.07 -0.11
N GLY A 54 -11.88 20.18 0.61
CA GLY A 54 -12.20 20.18 2.05
C GLY A 54 -11.01 19.93 2.99
N LEU A 55 -9.77 19.94 2.49
CA LEU A 55 -8.56 19.75 3.31
C LEU A 55 -7.72 21.02 3.37
N LYS A 56 -6.99 21.20 4.49
CA LYS A 56 -6.22 22.42 4.80
C LYS A 56 -4.95 22.59 3.96
N SER A 57 -4.50 21.53 3.27
CA SER A 57 -3.33 21.55 2.40
C SER A 57 -3.73 21.37 0.93
N ASN A 58 -2.99 22.00 0.02
CA ASN A 58 -3.17 21.85 -1.42
C ASN A 58 -2.83 20.44 -1.93
N ASN A 59 -2.16 19.64 -1.10
CA ASN A 59 -1.81 18.26 -1.40
C ASN A 59 -1.98 17.42 -0.12
N PRO A 60 -3.19 16.90 0.12
CA PRO A 60 -3.49 16.16 1.33
C PRO A 60 -2.98 14.73 1.25
N ASP A 61 -2.38 14.27 2.34
CA ASP A 61 -2.04 12.87 2.54
C ASP A 61 -3.18 12.19 3.34
N PRO A 62 -4.02 11.38 2.68
CA PRO A 62 -5.16 10.75 3.34
C PRO A 62 -4.77 9.57 4.24
N LEU A 63 -3.54 9.07 4.10
CA LEU A 63 -3.01 7.98 4.92
C LEU A 63 -2.37 8.51 6.21
N ALA A 64 -2.08 9.80 6.29
CA ALA A 64 -1.62 10.49 7.51
C ALA A 64 -2.75 11.25 8.24
N ASP A 65 -3.94 11.36 7.65
CA ASP A 65 -5.14 11.91 8.32
C ASP A 65 -5.91 10.79 9.03
N MET A 66 -5.66 10.61 10.32
CA MET A 66 -6.31 9.56 11.11
C MET A 66 -7.82 9.74 11.29
N VAL A 67 -8.34 10.97 11.24
CA VAL A 67 -9.78 11.22 11.34
C VAL A 67 -10.46 10.80 10.05
N GLY A 68 -9.92 11.22 8.91
CA GLY A 68 -10.38 10.81 7.57
C GLY A 68 -10.27 9.30 7.37
N CYS A 69 -9.10 8.73 7.63
CA CYS A 69 -8.84 7.30 7.43
C CYS A 69 -9.78 6.40 8.25
N LYS A 70 -10.01 6.70 9.54
CA LYS A 70 -10.94 5.90 10.38
C LYS A 70 -12.37 5.93 9.85
N ARG A 71 -12.84 7.10 9.42
CA ARG A 71 -14.17 7.26 8.82
C ARG A 71 -14.28 6.48 7.52
N ASP A 72 -13.30 6.63 6.64
CA ASP A 72 -13.39 6.13 5.27
C ASP A 72 -13.15 4.61 5.18
N VAL A 73 -12.30 4.03 6.04
CA VAL A 73 -12.11 2.58 6.11
C VAL A 73 -13.41 1.85 6.47
N ALA A 74 -14.26 2.42 7.33
CA ALA A 74 -15.58 1.84 7.61
C ALA A 74 -16.44 1.78 6.35
N VAL A 75 -16.47 2.87 5.57
CA VAL A 75 -17.19 2.93 4.29
C VAL A 75 -16.61 1.97 3.26
N PHE A 76 -15.29 1.79 3.22
CA PHE A 76 -14.64 0.83 2.33
C PHE A 76 -15.07 -0.61 2.61
N LYS A 77 -15.21 -0.98 3.89
CA LYS A 77 -15.72 -2.29 4.29
C LYS A 77 -17.16 -2.49 3.83
N ASP A 78 -18.01 -1.48 4.01
CA ASP A 78 -19.41 -1.53 3.57
C ASP A 78 -19.53 -1.64 2.04
N LEU A 79 -18.63 -0.97 1.31
CA LEU A 79 -18.54 -1.06 -0.16
C LEU A 79 -17.99 -2.42 -0.63
N GLY A 80 -17.37 -3.21 0.25
CA GLY A 80 -16.80 -4.51 -0.06
C GLY A 80 -15.55 -4.44 -0.96
N ILE A 81 -14.81 -3.32 -0.91
CA ILE A 81 -13.56 -3.18 -1.66
C ILE A 81 -12.42 -3.91 -0.94
N ASN A 82 -11.42 -4.34 -1.72
CA ASN A 82 -10.23 -5.00 -1.20
C ASN A 82 -8.95 -4.24 -1.54
N SER A 83 -9.05 -3.08 -2.17
CA SER A 83 -7.90 -2.28 -2.54
C SER A 83 -8.22 -0.80 -2.70
N ILE A 84 -7.21 0.03 -2.48
CA ILE A 84 -7.25 1.46 -2.79
C ILE A 84 -6.01 1.85 -3.61
N ARG A 85 -6.18 2.86 -4.47
CA ARG A 85 -5.05 3.56 -5.10
C ARG A 85 -4.90 4.94 -4.48
N VAL A 86 -3.70 5.25 -3.99
CA VAL A 86 -3.33 6.58 -3.46
C VAL A 86 -2.26 7.18 -4.36
N TYR A 87 -2.48 8.43 -4.75
CA TYR A 87 -1.66 9.12 -5.75
C TYR A 87 -0.52 9.92 -5.12
N ASP A 88 -0.71 10.40 -3.90
CA ASP A 88 0.34 11.12 -3.20
C ASP A 88 0.22 11.05 -1.68
N VAL A 89 1.39 11.08 -1.04
CA VAL A 89 1.60 10.95 0.39
C VAL A 89 2.81 11.78 0.81
N ASP A 90 2.82 12.23 2.05
CA ASP A 90 3.97 12.85 2.70
C ASP A 90 4.76 11.75 3.43
N TYR A 91 5.78 11.21 2.76
CA TYR A 91 6.60 10.11 3.28
C TYR A 91 7.41 10.47 4.55
N THR A 92 7.39 11.73 5.00
CA THR A 92 8.02 12.14 6.27
C THR A 92 7.12 11.91 7.49
N LYS A 93 5.82 11.66 7.27
CA LYS A 93 4.85 11.35 8.33
C LYS A 93 4.77 9.86 8.58
N SER A 94 4.22 9.48 9.74
CA SER A 94 3.85 8.09 9.99
C SER A 94 2.49 7.79 9.36
N HIS A 95 2.40 6.62 8.72
CA HIS A 95 1.17 6.04 8.18
C HIS A 95 0.76 4.78 8.91
N ASP A 96 1.42 4.46 10.04
CA ASP A 96 1.33 3.15 10.70
C ASP A 96 -0.10 2.81 11.12
N GLU A 97 -0.80 3.76 11.73
CA GLU A 97 -2.16 3.55 12.20
C GLU A 97 -3.16 3.37 11.04
N CYS A 98 -3.09 4.18 9.98
CA CYS A 98 -4.01 4.07 8.85
C CYS A 98 -3.73 2.80 8.03
N MET A 99 -2.46 2.49 7.78
CA MET A 99 -2.07 1.26 7.09
C MET A 99 -2.51 0.02 7.87
N LYS A 100 -2.46 0.08 9.21
CA LYS A 100 -2.99 -1.00 10.05
C LYS A 100 -4.51 -1.14 9.94
N LEU A 101 -5.25 -0.03 9.91
CA LEU A 101 -6.71 -0.07 9.72
C LEU A 101 -7.10 -0.67 8.35
N LEU A 102 -6.37 -0.32 7.30
CA LEU A 102 -6.55 -0.91 5.97
C LEU A 102 -6.22 -2.41 5.97
N GLU A 103 -5.12 -2.80 6.61
CA GLU A 103 -4.73 -4.21 6.76
C GLU A 103 -5.80 -5.02 7.49
N ASP A 104 -6.29 -4.53 8.64
CA ASP A 104 -7.33 -5.16 9.45
C ASP A 104 -8.68 -5.24 8.72
N ALA A 105 -8.90 -4.36 7.74
CA ALA A 105 -10.05 -4.38 6.85
C ALA A 105 -9.86 -5.30 5.62
N GLY A 106 -8.68 -5.91 5.44
CA GLY A 106 -8.35 -6.72 4.27
C GLY A 106 -8.15 -5.91 2.99
N ILE A 107 -7.74 -4.64 3.11
CA ILE A 107 -7.59 -3.69 2.00
C ILE A 107 -6.11 -3.49 1.69
N TYR A 108 -5.75 -3.77 0.43
CA TYR A 108 -4.42 -3.54 -0.11
C TYR A 108 -4.24 -2.12 -0.66
N LEU A 109 -3.01 -1.62 -0.64
CA LEU A 109 -2.62 -0.32 -1.17
C LEU A 109 -1.84 -0.48 -2.48
N LEU A 110 -2.26 0.25 -3.50
CA LEU A 110 -1.45 0.60 -4.66
C LEU A 110 -1.02 2.06 -4.50
N LEU A 111 0.28 2.32 -4.49
CA LEU A 111 0.82 3.64 -4.21
C LEU A 111 1.63 4.17 -5.39
N ASP A 112 1.31 5.38 -5.83
CA ASP A 112 2.10 6.10 -6.81
C ASP A 112 3.42 6.58 -6.18
N MET A 113 4.54 6.20 -6.81
CA MET A 113 5.85 6.78 -6.48
C MET A 113 5.95 8.27 -6.85
N PRO A 114 5.46 8.71 -8.03
CA PRO A 114 5.42 10.13 -8.37
C PRO A 114 4.63 10.96 -7.35
N SER A 115 4.95 12.26 -7.29
CA SER A 115 4.10 13.29 -6.71
C SER A 115 3.94 14.42 -7.74
N PRO A 116 3.04 15.40 -7.53
CA PRO A 116 2.91 16.55 -8.43
C PRO A 116 4.24 17.29 -8.67
N GLN A 117 5.13 17.33 -7.68
CA GLN A 117 6.43 17.97 -7.77
C GLN A 117 7.52 17.04 -8.32
N TYR A 118 7.50 15.76 -7.94
CA TYR A 118 8.53 14.78 -8.30
C TYR A 118 7.95 13.73 -9.25
N SER A 119 7.75 14.13 -10.50
CA SER A 119 7.23 13.29 -11.58
C SER A 119 7.93 13.57 -12.90
N ILE A 120 7.88 12.61 -13.83
CA ILE A 120 8.42 12.80 -15.18
C ILE A 120 7.52 13.81 -15.90
N ASN A 121 8.06 14.98 -16.24
CA ASN A 121 7.35 15.97 -17.04
C ASN A 121 7.15 15.45 -18.48
N ARG A 122 5.91 15.36 -18.95
CA ARG A 122 5.64 14.83 -20.30
C ARG A 122 6.16 15.70 -21.43
N ALA A 123 6.22 17.03 -21.24
CA ALA A 123 6.62 17.99 -22.26
C ALA A 123 8.14 18.09 -22.37
N GLU A 124 8.84 17.96 -21.24
CA GLU A 124 10.30 17.98 -21.14
C GLU A 124 10.77 16.80 -20.29
N PRO A 125 10.67 15.57 -20.82
CA PRO A 125 10.86 14.37 -20.01
C PRO A 125 12.32 14.21 -19.59
N HIS A 126 12.49 14.04 -18.29
CA HIS A 126 13.77 13.76 -17.65
C HIS A 126 13.56 12.75 -16.52
N TRP A 127 14.62 12.02 -16.21
CA TRP A 127 14.71 11.11 -15.07
C TRP A 127 16.06 11.38 -14.41
N ASP A 128 16.02 12.01 -13.24
CA ASP A 128 17.19 12.52 -12.55
C ASP A 128 17.32 11.99 -11.12
N HIS A 129 18.45 12.32 -10.49
CA HIS A 129 18.75 11.86 -9.14
C HIS A 129 17.83 12.47 -8.07
N ASP A 130 17.31 13.67 -8.29
CA ASP A 130 16.41 14.32 -7.32
C ASP A 130 15.06 13.60 -7.27
N THR A 131 14.42 13.43 -8.43
CA THR A 131 13.18 12.68 -8.57
C THR A 131 13.34 11.24 -8.07
N MET A 132 14.44 10.58 -8.46
CA MET A 132 14.73 9.22 -7.98
C MET A 132 14.90 9.17 -6.45
N GLY A 133 15.60 10.14 -5.85
CA GLY A 133 15.80 10.21 -4.40
C GLY A 133 14.48 10.33 -3.64
N HIS A 134 13.55 11.16 -4.14
CA HIS A 134 12.22 11.29 -3.56
C HIS A 134 11.40 9.99 -3.66
N TRP A 135 11.47 9.28 -4.78
CA TRP A 135 10.78 7.99 -4.93
C TRP A 135 11.39 6.93 -4.02
N GLN A 136 12.72 6.90 -3.87
CA GLN A 136 13.42 6.01 -2.95
C GLN A 136 13.04 6.26 -1.49
N ALA A 137 12.91 7.52 -1.08
CA ALA A 137 12.47 7.88 0.27
C ALA A 137 11.03 7.41 0.55
N LYS A 138 10.13 7.57 -0.43
CA LYS A 138 8.75 7.04 -0.34
C LYS A 138 8.75 5.50 -0.24
N VAL A 139 9.57 4.82 -1.03
CA VAL A 139 9.77 3.36 -0.93
C VAL A 139 10.24 2.96 0.46
N ASP A 140 11.23 3.62 1.02
CA ASP A 140 11.76 3.30 2.35
C ASP A 140 10.72 3.51 3.46
N ALA A 141 9.86 4.53 3.35
CA ALA A 141 8.82 4.80 4.33
C ALA A 141 7.69 3.74 4.33
N PHE A 142 7.31 3.23 3.14
CA PHE A 142 6.11 2.40 2.99
C PHE A 142 6.38 0.90 2.83
N SER A 143 7.59 0.48 2.48
CA SER A 143 7.87 -0.95 2.20
C SER A 143 7.77 -1.87 3.42
N LYS A 144 7.64 -1.30 4.62
CA LYS A 144 7.35 -2.04 5.85
C LYS A 144 5.90 -2.53 5.95
N TYR A 145 4.98 -1.99 5.16
CA TYR A 145 3.55 -2.31 5.26
C TYR A 145 3.20 -3.55 4.43
N PRO A 146 2.64 -4.60 5.05
CA PRO A 146 2.37 -5.88 4.38
C PRO A 146 1.21 -5.77 3.36
N ASN A 147 0.33 -4.80 3.52
CA ASN A 147 -0.78 -4.53 2.61
C ASN A 147 -0.39 -3.63 1.43
N LEU A 148 0.85 -3.16 1.29
CA LEU A 148 1.32 -2.51 0.07
C LEU A 148 1.66 -3.55 -1.00
N VAL A 149 0.95 -3.54 -2.13
CA VAL A 149 1.06 -4.61 -3.15
C VAL A 149 1.67 -4.17 -4.46
N ALA A 150 1.65 -2.88 -4.77
CA ALA A 150 2.19 -2.38 -6.02
C ALA A 150 2.62 -0.93 -5.91
N TRP A 151 3.72 -0.64 -6.62
CA TRP A 151 4.17 0.71 -6.92
C TRP A 151 3.75 1.13 -8.32
N ILE A 152 3.21 2.35 -8.46
CA ILE A 152 2.93 2.96 -9.77
C ILE A 152 4.04 3.96 -10.11
N ALA A 153 4.78 3.69 -11.19
CA ALA A 153 5.94 4.48 -11.61
C ALA A 153 5.61 5.59 -12.62
N GLY A 154 4.33 5.84 -12.88
CA GLY A 154 3.89 6.87 -13.83
C GLY A 154 2.38 6.81 -14.03
N ASN A 155 1.76 7.98 -14.17
CA ASN A 155 0.33 8.11 -14.40
C ASN A 155 0.10 9.02 -15.62
N GLU A 156 -0.29 8.42 -16.75
CA GLU A 156 -0.60 9.15 -17.98
C GLU A 156 0.51 10.14 -18.39
N VAL A 157 1.77 9.71 -18.29
CA VAL A 157 2.92 10.57 -18.67
C VAL A 157 2.85 10.85 -20.17
N ALA A 158 2.99 9.81 -21.00
CA ALA A 158 2.61 9.87 -22.40
C ALA A 158 1.08 9.76 -22.50
N ASN A 159 0.42 10.79 -23.04
CA ASN A 159 -1.03 10.85 -23.16
C ASN A 159 -1.52 11.31 -24.55
N ASP A 160 -0.59 11.56 -25.47
CA ASP A 160 -0.83 11.84 -26.89
C ASP A 160 0.37 11.36 -27.73
N VAL A 161 0.30 11.53 -29.06
CA VAL A 161 1.36 11.09 -29.99
C VAL A 161 2.67 11.85 -29.72
N GLU A 162 2.59 13.15 -29.50
CA GLU A 162 3.76 14.03 -29.32
C GLU A 162 4.53 13.75 -28.03
N THR A 163 3.83 13.29 -26.99
CA THR A 163 4.41 12.97 -25.67
C THR A 163 4.90 11.53 -25.56
N THR A 164 4.76 10.70 -26.61
CA THR A 164 5.27 9.32 -26.66
C THR A 164 6.74 9.17 -26.22
N PRO A 165 7.68 10.09 -26.56
CA PRO A 165 9.06 9.99 -26.11
C PRO A 165 9.23 9.92 -24.59
N SER A 166 8.30 10.50 -23.81
CA SER A 166 8.32 10.45 -22.34
C SER A 166 8.24 9.02 -21.77
N ALA A 167 7.66 8.07 -22.52
CA ALA A 167 7.58 6.66 -22.11
C ALA A 167 8.95 6.00 -21.93
N ALA A 168 9.99 6.47 -22.63
CA ALA A 168 11.36 5.99 -22.44
C ALA A 168 11.88 6.27 -21.03
N PHE A 169 11.53 7.43 -20.48
CA PHE A 169 11.90 7.85 -19.12
C PHE A 169 11.11 7.10 -18.06
N VAL A 170 9.83 6.82 -18.30
CA VAL A 170 9.03 5.95 -17.42
C VAL A 170 9.65 4.55 -17.36
N LYS A 171 10.09 4.00 -18.50
CA LYS A 171 10.79 2.71 -18.53
C LYS A 171 12.12 2.73 -17.78
N ALA A 172 12.87 3.84 -17.87
CA ALA A 172 14.11 4.01 -17.10
C ALA A 172 13.82 4.05 -15.60
N ALA A 173 12.82 4.83 -15.17
CA ALA A 173 12.39 4.90 -13.77
C ALA A 173 11.95 3.53 -13.23
N ILE A 174 11.16 2.77 -14.00
CA ILE A 174 10.77 1.38 -13.63
C ILE A 174 12.01 0.50 -13.45
N ARG A 175 12.96 0.54 -14.40
CA ARG A 175 14.20 -0.26 -14.33
C ARG A 175 14.98 0.07 -13.05
N ASP A 176 15.19 1.35 -12.79
CA ASP A 176 16.06 1.81 -11.71
C ASP A 176 15.40 1.59 -10.34
N MET A 177 14.09 1.83 -10.21
CA MET A 177 13.36 1.55 -8.98
C MET A 177 13.25 0.06 -8.68
N LYS A 178 13.09 -0.80 -9.70
CA LYS A 178 13.18 -2.27 -9.49
C LYS A 178 14.57 -2.70 -9.02
N ALA A 179 15.63 -2.06 -9.53
CA ALA A 179 16.98 -2.30 -9.04
C ALA A 179 17.11 -1.85 -7.57
N TYR A 180 16.56 -0.68 -7.21
CA TYR A 180 16.55 -0.18 -5.83
C TYR A 180 15.79 -1.13 -4.88
N LEU A 181 14.57 -1.53 -5.23
CA LEU A 181 13.76 -2.50 -4.45
C LEU A 181 14.54 -3.80 -4.21
N LYS A 182 15.28 -4.29 -5.21
CA LYS A 182 16.14 -5.47 -5.08
C LYS A 182 17.27 -5.26 -4.06
N THR A 183 17.89 -4.07 -4.00
CA THR A 183 18.91 -3.76 -2.97
C THR A 183 18.34 -3.81 -1.55
N LYS A 184 17.04 -3.52 -1.40
CA LYS A 184 16.29 -3.58 -0.15
C LYS A 184 15.73 -4.98 0.15
N LYS A 185 16.01 -5.97 -0.71
CA LYS A 185 15.46 -7.34 -0.64
C LYS A 185 13.93 -7.38 -0.68
N LEU A 186 13.31 -6.40 -1.33
CA LEU A 186 11.87 -6.33 -1.52
C LEU A 186 11.49 -7.04 -2.81
N THR A 187 10.42 -7.83 -2.73
CA THR A 187 9.85 -8.56 -3.88
C THR A 187 8.54 -7.96 -4.36
N THR A 188 8.02 -6.95 -3.65
CA THR A 188 6.82 -6.20 -4.04
C THR A 188 7.11 -5.50 -5.38
N PRO A 189 6.30 -5.76 -6.41
CA PRO A 189 6.44 -5.15 -7.74
C PRO A 189 6.36 -3.62 -7.73
#